data_AF-A0A256XLC4-F1
#
_entry.id   AF-A0A256XLC4-F1
#
_cell.length_a   1.000
_cell.length_b   1.000
_cell.length_c   1.000
_cell.angle_alpha   90.00
_cell.angle_beta   90.00
_cell.angle_gamma   90.00
#
_symmetry.space_group_name_H-M   'P 1'
#
loop_
_entity.id
_entity.type
_entity.pdbx_description
1 polymer ?
#
loop_
_entity_poly.entity_id
_entity_poly.type
_entity_poly.pdbx_seq_one_letter_code
_entity_poly.pdbx_strand_id
1 'polypeptide(L)'
;MYKEAILTAEKHYNSLMENDYKTWLETLSKDIKENADIKGSTAYFWWETGRRYVEKYGVRYEFHKIDARYSSKNRVKIFFNVENHEWKVVQASY
;
A
#
# COMPACT_ATOMS: atom_id res chain seq x y z
N MET A 1 16.71 11.06 7.73
CA MET A 1 15.59 11.33 8.66
C MET A 1 14.39 10.42 8.42
N TYR A 2 14.03 10.07 7.18
CA TYR A 2 12.79 9.30 6.90
C TYR A 2 12.99 7.81 6.55
N LYS A 3 14.20 7.26 6.74
CA LYS A 3 14.57 5.92 6.27
C LYS A 3 13.62 4.83 6.76
N GLU A 4 13.28 4.85 8.05
CA GLU A 4 12.37 3.86 8.65
C GLU A 4 10.97 3.93 8.03
N ALA A 5 10.43 5.14 7.83
CA ALA A 5 9.11 5.32 7.23
C ALA A 5 9.06 4.79 5.79
N ILE A 6 10.13 4.99 5.01
CA ILE A 6 10.26 4.43 3.66
C ILE A 6 10.24 2.90 3.74
N LEU A 7 11.12 2.32 4.57
CA LEU A 7 11.23 0.87 4.70
C LEU A 7 9.92 0.22 5.16
N THR A 8 9.20 0.84 6.10
CA THR A 8 7.88 0.36 6.54
C THR A 8 6.86 0.42 5.41
N ALA A 9 6.84 1.50 4.62
CA ALA A 9 5.90 1.66 3.52
C ALA A 9 6.22 0.72 2.35
N GLU A 10 7.49 0.51 2.01
CA GLU A 10 7.92 -0.49 1.03
C GLU A 10 7.56 -1.90 1.49
N LYS A 11 7.86 -2.24 2.75
CA LYS A 11 7.47 -3.52 3.35
C LYS A 11 5.95 -3.74 3.25
N HIS A 12 5.16 -2.70 3.51
CA HIS A 12 3.70 -2.76 3.43
C HIS A 12 3.23 -3.19 2.03
N TYR A 13 3.64 -2.47 0.98
CA TYR A 13 3.18 -2.77 -0.37
C TYR A 13 3.82 -4.04 -0.96
N ASN A 14 5.07 -4.36 -0.62
CA ASN A 14 5.71 -5.61 -1.04
C ASN A 14 4.98 -6.82 -0.45
N SER A 15 4.68 -6.81 0.84
CA SER A 15 3.89 -7.89 1.47
C SER A 15 2.49 -8.00 0.88
N LEU A 16 1.86 -6.87 0.52
CA LEU A 16 0.61 -6.88 -0.22
C LEU A 16 0.76 -7.56 -1.59
N MET A 17 1.83 -7.30 -2.33
CA MET A 17 2.10 -7.91 -3.64
C MET A 17 2.45 -9.40 -3.54
N GLU A 18 3.16 -9.80 -2.49
CA GLU A 18 3.65 -11.16 -2.23
C GLU A 18 2.63 -12.07 -1.54
N ASN A 19 1.43 -11.56 -1.22
CA ASN A 19 0.40 -12.27 -0.45
C ASN A 19 0.83 -12.62 0.99
N ASP A 20 1.70 -11.81 1.59
CA ASP A 20 2.15 -12.00 2.97
C ASP A 20 1.33 -11.13 3.94
N TYR A 21 0.17 -11.65 4.35
CA TYR A 21 -0.72 -10.95 5.27
C TYR A 21 -0.06 -10.64 6.62
N LYS A 22 0.75 -11.55 7.14
CA LYS A 22 1.37 -11.41 8.47
C LYS A 22 2.35 -10.24 8.47
N THR A 23 3.24 -10.21 7.49
CA THR A 23 4.24 -9.15 7.34
C THR A 23 3.59 -7.81 6.99
N TRP A 24 2.52 -7.83 6.17
CA TRP A 24 1.70 -6.64 5.92
C TRP A 24 1.09 -6.09 7.20
N LEU A 25 0.48 -6.95 8.02
CA LEU A 25 -0.16 -6.57 9.27
C LEU A 25 0.84 -5.91 10.22
N GLU A 26 2.08 -6.40 10.31
CA GLU A 26 3.15 -5.81 11.13
C GLU A 26 3.47 -4.35 10.79
N THR A 27 3.14 -3.88 9.58
CA THR A 27 3.40 -2.49 9.18
C THR A 27 2.35 -1.50 9.67
N LEU A 28 1.19 -1.98 10.15
CA LEU A 28 0.10 -1.12 10.62
C LEU A 28 0.36 -0.58 12.04
N SER A 29 -0.36 0.47 12.43
CA SER A 29 -0.38 0.94 13.82
C SER A 29 -1.02 -0.10 14.74
N LYS A 30 -0.68 -0.02 16.03
CA LYS A 30 -1.18 -0.96 17.06
C LYS A 30 -2.71 -1.02 17.08
N ASP A 31 -3.37 0.13 17.09
CA ASP A 31 -4.84 0.23 17.19
C ASP A 31 -5.57 -0.43 16.00
N ILE A 32 -4.95 -0.40 14.82
CA ILE A 32 -5.50 -1.02 13.61
C ILE A 32 -5.29 -2.54 13.65
N LYS A 33 -4.14 -3.00 14.16
CA LYS A 33 -3.80 -4.43 14.27
C LYS A 33 -4.73 -5.19 15.21
N GLU A 34 -5.09 -4.58 16.33
CA GLU A 34 -5.89 -5.23 17.38
C GLU A 34 -7.24 -5.76 16.88
N ASN A 35 -7.76 -5.19 15.80
CA ASN A 35 -9.05 -5.57 15.23
C ASN A 35 -8.93 -6.20 13.83
N ALA A 36 -7.71 -6.53 13.38
CA ALA A 36 -7.48 -6.91 11.98
C ALA A 36 -8.16 -8.23 11.57
N ASP A 37 -8.27 -9.17 12.50
CA ASP A 37 -8.89 -10.47 12.24
C ASP A 37 -10.43 -10.43 12.26
N ILE A 38 -11.02 -9.28 12.62
CA ILE A 38 -12.47 -9.09 12.58
C ILE A 38 -12.87 -8.84 11.12
N LYS A 39 -13.68 -9.74 10.56
CA LYS A 39 -14.25 -9.55 9.22
C LYS A 39 -15.05 -8.24 9.16
N GLY A 40 -14.74 -7.41 8.16
CA GLY A 40 -15.33 -6.07 8.03
C GLY A 40 -14.59 -4.97 8.80
N SER A 41 -13.49 -5.30 9.50
CA SER A 41 -12.59 -4.29 10.05
C SER A 41 -11.91 -3.49 8.95
N THR A 42 -11.37 -2.32 9.31
CA THR A 42 -10.59 -1.47 8.42
C THR A 42 -9.39 -2.23 7.82
N ALA A 43 -8.67 -3.01 8.63
CA ALA A 43 -7.51 -3.78 8.15
C ALA A 43 -7.93 -4.92 7.22
N TYR A 44 -8.99 -5.67 7.56
CA TYR A 44 -9.55 -6.68 6.67
C TYR A 44 -9.94 -6.07 5.31
N PHE A 45 -10.66 -4.95 5.33
CA PHE A 45 -11.08 -4.25 4.13
C PHE A 45 -9.89 -3.77 3.27
N TRP A 46 -8.86 -3.20 3.90
CA TRP A 46 -7.65 -2.74 3.19
C TRP A 46 -6.88 -3.90 2.58
N TRP A 47 -6.71 -5.01 3.30
CA TRP A 47 -6.06 -6.20 2.78
C TRP A 47 -6.79 -6.76 1.57
N GLU A 48 -8.08 -7.06 1.71
CA GLU A 48 -8.90 -7.62 0.62
C GLU A 48 -8.93 -6.71 -0.61
N THR A 49 -9.08 -5.40 -0.40
CA THR A 49 -9.09 -4.43 -1.49
C THR A 49 -7.74 -4.38 -2.18
N GLY A 50 -6.65 -4.29 -1.43
CA GLY A 50 -5.30 -4.24 -1.99
C GLY A 50 -4.94 -5.52 -2.74
N ARG A 51 -5.25 -6.69 -2.17
CA ARG A 51 -5.06 -8.01 -2.81
C ARG A 51 -5.83 -8.11 -4.11
N ARG A 52 -7.10 -7.68 -4.12
CA ARG A 52 -7.90 -7.64 -5.35
C ARG A 52 -7.24 -6.79 -6.44
N TYR A 53 -6.62 -5.66 -6.09
CA TYR A 53 -5.95 -4.81 -7.09
C TYR A 53 -4.69 -5.47 -7.65
N VAL A 54 -3.88 -6.09 -6.80
CA VAL A 54 -2.69 -6.83 -7.21
C VAL A 54 -3.07 -8.02 -8.08
N GLU A 55 -4.01 -8.86 -7.64
CA GLU A 55 -4.35 -10.12 -8.31
C GLU A 55 -5.17 -9.91 -9.58
N LYS A 56 -6.20 -9.05 -9.52
CA LYS A 56 -7.15 -8.89 -10.63
C LYS A 56 -6.69 -7.86 -11.66
N TYR A 57 -5.96 -6.84 -11.23
CA TYR A 57 -5.57 -5.73 -12.10
C TYR A 57 -4.05 -5.62 -12.27
N GLY A 58 -3.27 -6.60 -11.78
CA GLY A 58 -1.82 -6.60 -11.96
C GLY A 58 -1.11 -5.36 -11.40
N VAL A 59 -1.70 -4.73 -10.38
CA VAL A 59 -1.16 -3.48 -9.82
C VAL A 59 0.14 -3.75 -9.08
N ARG A 60 1.15 -2.93 -9.37
CA ARG A 60 2.44 -2.89 -8.67
C ARG A 60 2.67 -1.51 -8.09
N TYR A 61 3.31 -1.49 -6.93
CA TYR A 61 3.65 -0.26 -6.21
C TYR A 61 5.17 -0.13 -6.15
N GLU A 62 5.68 1.01 -6.57
CA GLU A 62 7.09 1.36 -6.46
C GLU A 62 7.24 2.65 -5.67
N PHE A 63 8.15 2.69 -4.69
CA PHE A 63 8.41 3.92 -3.94
C PHE A 63 8.88 5.01 -4.90
N HIS A 64 8.25 6.18 -4.83
CA HIS A 64 8.59 7.32 -5.68
C HIS A 64 9.34 8.41 -4.91
N LYS A 65 8.68 9.00 -3.91
CA LYS A 65 9.27 10.11 -3.14
C LYS A 65 8.57 10.36 -1.81
N ILE A 66 9.24 11.16 -0.98
CA ILE A 66 8.65 11.80 0.19
C ILE A 66 8.32 13.25 -0.12
N ASP A 67 7.17 13.69 0.36
CA ASP A 67 6.81 15.10 0.36
C ASP A 67 7.16 15.71 1.72
N ALA A 68 8.39 16.24 1.80
CA ALA A 68 8.94 16.79 3.03
C ALA A 68 8.15 17.99 3.56
N ARG A 69 7.51 18.77 2.67
CA ARG A 69 6.70 19.94 3.04
C ARG A 69 5.46 19.57 3.87
N TYR A 70 4.89 18.39 3.61
CA TYR A 70 3.71 17.88 4.31
C TYR A 70 4.05 16.74 5.27
N SER A 71 5.33 16.58 5.61
CA SER A 71 5.80 15.61 6.59
C SER A 71 6.14 16.30 7.89
N SER A 72 5.81 15.65 9.01
CA SER A 72 6.14 16.07 10.37
C SER A 72 6.89 14.96 11.10
N LYS A 73 7.27 15.21 12.36
CA LYS A 73 7.94 14.19 13.20
C LYS A 73 7.10 12.92 13.38
N ASN A 74 5.77 13.04 13.37
CA ASN A 74 4.85 11.94 13.69
C ASN A 74 4.11 11.39 12.46
N ARG A 75 4.28 12.00 11.29
CA ARG A 75 3.59 11.60 10.05
C ARG A 75 4.45 11.93 8.85
N VAL A 76 4.75 10.94 8.03
CA VAL A 76 5.51 11.13 6.78
C VAL A 76 4.55 10.93 5.61
N LYS A 77 4.52 11.88 4.67
CA LYS A 77 3.72 11.76 3.44
C LYS A 77 4.58 11.12 2.35
N ILE A 78 4.26 9.88 2.02
CA ILE A 78 5.01 9.06 1.05
C ILE A 78 4.15 8.88 -0.20
N PHE A 79 4.79 8.96 -1.37
CA PHE A 79 4.20 8.73 -2.67
C PHE A 79 4.77 7.46 -3.30
N PHE A 80 3.88 6.69 -3.92
CA PHE A 80 4.21 5.51 -4.71
C PHE A 80 3.75 5.73 -6.15
N ASN A 81 4.55 5.24 -7.09
CA ASN A 81 4.08 5.01 -8.45
C ASN A 81 3.21 3.75 -8.43
N VAL A 82 2.13 3.80 -9.20
CA VAL A 82 1.23 2.66 -9.39
C VAL A 82 1.39 2.24 -10.84
N GLU A 83 2.04 1.10 -11.06
CA GLU A 83 2.08 0.48 -12.37
C GLU A 83 0.91 -0.48 -12.48
N ASN A 84 0.24 -0.48 -13.63
CA ASN A 84 -0.82 -1.42 -13.93
C ASN A 84 -0.43 -2.16 -15.21
N HIS A 85 -0.34 -3.49 -15.14
CA HIS A 85 0.13 -4.31 -16.25
C HIS A 85 -0.87 -4.34 -17.44
N GLU A 86 -2.09 -3.81 -17.29
CA GLU A 86 -3.15 -3.90 -18.31
C GLU A 86 -3.93 -2.61 -18.60
N TRP A 87 -3.25 -1.49 -18.84
CA TRP A 87 -3.84 -0.44 -19.68
C TRP A 87 -2.84 0.07 -20.71
N LYS A 88 -2.82 -0.59 -21.88
CA LYS A 88 -2.56 0.16 -23.12
C LYS A 88 -3.75 1.11 -23.28
N VAL A 89 -3.48 2.41 -23.27
CA VAL A 89 -4.47 3.42 -23.65
C VAL A 89 -4.95 3.08 -25.06
N VAL A 90 -6.12 2.44 -25.17
CA VAL A 90 -6.85 2.40 -26.44
C VAL A 90 -7.54 3.76 -26.53
N GLN A 91 -6.86 4.68 -27.21
CA GLN A 91 -7.43 5.97 -27.56
C GLN A 91 -8.56 5.71 -28.55
N ALA A 92 -9.79 5.56 -28.07
CA ALA A 92 -10.98 5.55 -28.91
C ALA A 92 -11.40 7.00 -29.13
N SER A 93 -11.11 7.52 -30.32
CA SER A 93 -11.73 8.73 -30.85
C SER A 93 -13.18 8.42 -31.20
N TYR A 94 -14.12 9.19 -30.65
CA TYR A 94 -15.46 9.36 -31.20
C TYR A 94 -15.59 10.79 -31.70
#